data_AF-A0A820NSE9-F1
#
_entry.id   AF-A0A820NSE9-F1
#
_cell.length_a   1.000
_cell.length_b   1.000
_cell.length_c   1.000
_cell.angle_alpha   90.00
_cell.angle_beta   90.00
_cell.angle_gamma   90.00
#
_symmetry.space_group_name_H-M   'P 1'
#
loop_
_entity.id
_entity.type
_entity.pdbx_description
1 polymer ?
#
loop_
_entity_poly.entity_id
_entity_poly.type
_entity_poly.pdbx_seq_one_letter_code
_entity_poly.pdbx_strand_id
1 'polypeptide(L)'
;EDLDPRRMYCLIEFIRTLINNKTTGNTFLETSRWFLVLKRTIFEWRIPTLWCAINEYVKEMLDHPYKAVREYIANLHCVLSVSLSFDIKLPNGQSTHHPDANRFIDTIHERLHQAIEIYERKPLG
;
A
#
# COMPACT_ATOMS: atom_id res chain seq x y z
N GLU A 1 -0.70 21.99 7.60
CA GLU A 1 0.43 22.81 7.12
C GLU A 1 0.82 22.33 5.74
N ASP A 2 0.81 23.24 4.76
CA ASP A 2 0.98 22.92 3.34
C ASP A 2 2.48 22.92 3.01
N LEU A 3 3.15 21.77 3.22
CA LEU A 3 4.54 21.59 2.83
C LEU A 3 4.63 21.15 1.37
N ASP A 4 5.57 21.76 0.64
CA ASP A 4 5.93 21.34 -0.72
C ASP A 4 6.65 19.98 -0.66
N PRO A 5 6.17 18.93 -1.36
CA PRO A 5 6.79 17.61 -1.39
C PRO A 5 8.29 17.64 -1.76
N ARG A 6 8.71 18.60 -2.59
CA ARG A 6 10.13 18.76 -2.99
C ARG A 6 11.02 19.13 -1.81
N ARG A 7 10.48 19.80 -0.79
CA ARG A 7 11.18 20.13 0.46
C ARG A 7 11.23 18.95 1.42
N MET A 8 10.45 17.89 1.16
CA MET A 8 10.35 16.69 1.99
C MET A 8 11.07 15.49 1.37
N TYR A 9 11.98 15.70 0.40
CA TYR A 9 12.70 14.63 -0.30
C TYR A 9 13.38 13.63 0.64
N CYS A 10 14.01 14.10 1.72
CA CYS A 10 14.64 13.22 2.72
C CYS A 10 13.62 12.27 3.36
N LEU A 11 12.42 12.77 3.65
CA LEU A 11 11.34 11.96 4.24
C LEU A 11 10.83 10.94 3.22
N ILE A 12 10.68 11.34 1.96
CA ILE A 12 10.21 10.48 0.87
C ILE A 12 11.19 9.31 0.67
N GLU A 13 12.49 9.61 0.60
CA GLU A 13 13.54 8.60 0.45
C GLU A 13 13.68 7.72 1.69
N PHE A 14 13.48 8.29 2.89
CA PHE A 14 13.39 7.51 4.12
C PHE A 14 12.24 6.51 4.07
N ILE A 15 11.02 6.95 3.70
CA ILE A 15 9.85 6.08 3.57
C ILE A 15 10.10 4.99 2.52
N ARG A 16 10.67 5.34 1.36
CA ARG A 16 11.06 4.35 0.33
C ARG A 16 12.03 3.31 0.87
N THR A 17 13.04 3.76 1.61
CA THR A 17 14.01 2.86 2.25
C THR A 17 13.32 1.92 3.24
N LEU A 18 12.37 2.42 4.03
CA LEU A 18 11.59 1.60 4.95
C LEU A 18 10.72 0.57 4.22
N ILE A 19 10.10 0.95 3.10
CA ILE A 19 9.26 0.06 2.29
C ILE A 19 10.09 -1.05 1.65
N ASN A 20 11.24 -0.70 1.09
CA ASN A 20 12.12 -1.65 0.40
C ASN A 20 12.90 -2.56 1.35
N ASN A 21 12.98 -2.21 2.64
CA ASN A 21 13.66 -3.03 3.63
C ASN A 21 12.77 -4.21 4.05
N LYS A 22 12.94 -5.36 3.39
CA LYS A 22 12.22 -6.61 3.71
C LYS A 22 12.83 -7.36 4.90
N THR A 23 13.30 -6.67 5.93
CA THR A 23 13.73 -7.35 7.18
C THR A 23 12.54 -8.11 7.75
N THR A 24 12.65 -9.43 7.74
CA THR A 24 11.69 -10.39 8.27
C THR A 24 12.21 -11.00 9.56
N GLY A 25 11.35 -11.17 10.56
CA GLY A 25 11.63 -11.97 11.75
C GLY A 25 11.56 -11.20 13.07
N ASN A 26 11.22 -9.91 13.05
CA ASN A 26 10.90 -9.15 14.25
C ASN A 26 9.60 -8.36 14.06
N THR A 27 8.49 -8.92 14.53
CA THR A 27 7.15 -8.34 14.42
C THR A 27 7.08 -6.92 14.99
N PHE A 28 7.79 -6.62 16.07
CA PHE A 28 7.79 -5.28 16.67
C PHE A 28 8.47 -4.23 15.77
N LEU A 29 9.62 -4.59 15.18
CA LEU A 29 10.34 -3.71 14.27
C LEU A 29 9.56 -3.48 12.97
N GLU A 30 8.94 -4.53 12.45
CA GLU A 30 8.09 -4.47 11.25
C GLU A 30 6.86 -3.59 11.50
N THR A 31 6.10 -3.82 12.58
CA THR A 31 4.90 -3.03 12.90
C THR A 31 5.23 -1.56 13.18
N SER A 32 6.31 -1.27 13.91
CA SER A 32 6.76 0.12 14.17
C SER A 32 7.11 0.87 12.90
N ARG A 33 7.74 0.18 11.93
CA ARG A 33 8.05 0.72 10.61
C ARG A 33 6.78 1.12 9.85
N TRP A 34 5.78 0.23 9.83
CA TRP A 34 4.52 0.47 9.13
C TRP A 34 3.68 1.55 9.77
N PHE A 35 3.73 1.67 11.10
CA PHE A 35 3.14 2.80 11.79
C PHE A 35 3.74 4.14 11.32
N LEU A 36 5.07 4.21 11.19
CA LEU A 36 5.74 5.43 10.70
C LEU A 36 5.37 5.75 9.26
N VAL A 37 5.33 4.75 8.36
CA VAL A 37 4.88 4.94 6.98
C VAL A 37 3.44 5.47 6.97
N LEU A 38 2.52 4.78 7.66
CA LEU A 38 1.09 5.13 7.72
C LEU A 38 0.85 6.56 8.21
N LYS A 39 1.55 6.98 9.26
CA LYS A 39 1.40 8.32 9.84
C LYS A 39 1.91 9.43 8.90
N ARG A 40 2.86 9.12 8.02
CA ARG A 40 3.45 10.10 7.10
C ARG A 40 2.77 10.11 5.74
N THR A 41 2.17 9.00 5.30
CA THR A 41 1.43 8.91 4.04
C THR A 41 0.17 9.78 3.99
N ILE A 42 -0.41 10.14 5.14
CA ILE A 42 -1.58 11.04 5.21
C ILE A 42 -1.29 12.43 4.58
N PHE A 43 -0.02 12.83 4.48
CA PHE A 43 0.37 14.16 4.02
C PHE A 43 0.78 14.23 2.54
N GLU A 44 0.97 13.09 1.86
CA GLU A 44 1.77 13.03 0.63
C GLU A 44 1.02 12.49 -0.59
N TRP A 45 -0.30 12.74 -0.67
CA TRP A 45 -1.10 12.46 -1.87
C TRP A 45 -0.52 13.11 -3.15
N ARG A 46 0.39 14.08 -3.02
CA ARG A 46 1.03 14.78 -4.15
C ARG A 46 2.21 14.05 -4.78
N ILE A 47 2.57 12.85 -4.30
CA ILE A 47 3.73 12.08 -4.80
C ILE A 47 3.28 10.73 -5.38
N PRO A 48 2.87 10.68 -6.65
CA PRO A 48 2.31 9.47 -7.25
C PRO A 48 3.26 8.26 -7.20
N THR A 49 4.56 8.48 -7.43
CA THR A 49 5.57 7.40 -7.41
C THR A 49 5.73 6.73 -6.04
N LEU A 50 5.48 7.46 -4.95
CA LEU A 50 5.53 6.90 -3.61
C LEU A 50 4.32 5.99 -3.38
N TRP A 51 3.14 6.42 -3.82
CA TRP A 51 1.93 5.61 -3.75
C TRP A 51 2.01 4.35 -4.59
N CYS A 52 2.61 4.41 -5.78
CA CYS A 52 2.86 3.21 -6.58
C CYS A 52 3.76 2.21 -5.83
N ALA A 53 4.83 2.67 -5.19
CA ALA A 53 5.71 1.81 -4.40
C ALA A 53 5.00 1.20 -3.18
N ILE A 54 4.20 2.00 -2.46
CA ILE A 54 3.37 1.53 -1.34
C ILE A 54 2.35 0.49 -1.83
N ASN A 55 1.73 0.72 -2.98
CA ASN A 55 0.73 -0.16 -3.56
C ASN A 55 1.31 -1.54 -3.88
N GLU A 56 2.44 -1.58 -4.58
CA GLU A 56 3.12 -2.85 -4.91
C GLU A 56 3.56 -3.58 -3.65
N TYR A 57 4.06 -2.86 -2.64
CA TYR A 57 4.47 -3.47 -1.39
C TYR A 57 3.28 -4.02 -0.58
N VAL A 58 2.18 -3.27 -0.48
CA VAL A 58 0.97 -3.72 0.22
C VAL A 58 0.47 -5.01 -0.40
N LYS A 59 0.46 -5.12 -1.74
CA LYS A 59 0.14 -6.36 -2.44
C LYS A 59 1.03 -7.50 -1.95
N GLU A 60 2.35 -7.35 -1.96
CA GLU A 60 3.25 -8.44 -1.49
C GLU A 60 2.96 -8.89 -0.05
N MET A 61 2.52 -7.99 0.82
CA MET A 61 2.43 -8.23 2.27
C MET A 61 1.05 -8.65 2.78
N LEU A 62 0.04 -8.79 1.91
CA LEU A 62 -1.29 -9.25 2.35
C LEU A 62 -1.23 -10.64 3.01
N ASP A 63 -0.30 -11.49 2.59
CA ASP A 63 -0.12 -12.86 3.10
C ASP A 63 0.91 -12.95 4.23
N HIS A 64 1.30 -11.81 4.83
CA HIS A 64 2.34 -11.81 5.85
C HIS A 64 1.98 -12.74 7.03
N PRO A 65 2.91 -13.55 7.58
CA PRO A 65 2.58 -14.54 8.61
C PRO A 65 2.04 -13.93 9.91
N TYR A 66 2.53 -12.74 10.30
CA TYR A 66 2.10 -12.08 11.54
C TYR A 66 0.84 -11.23 11.36
N LYS A 67 -0.21 -11.54 12.15
CA LYS A 67 -1.49 -10.81 12.16
C LYS A 67 -1.32 -9.30 12.39
N ALA A 68 -0.49 -8.92 13.36
CA ALA A 68 -0.26 -7.51 13.69
C ALA A 68 0.28 -6.72 12.48
N VAL A 69 1.15 -7.33 11.67
CA VAL A 69 1.65 -6.71 10.44
C VAL A 69 0.53 -6.58 9.41
N ARG A 70 -0.28 -7.64 9.21
CA ARG A 70 -1.43 -7.58 8.30
C ARG A 70 -2.44 -6.49 8.68
N GLU A 71 -2.66 -6.23 9.96
CA GLU A 71 -3.54 -5.14 10.42
C GLU A 71 -3.01 -3.76 10.02
N TYR A 72 -1.70 -3.53 10.12
CA TYR A 72 -1.08 -2.29 9.64
C TYR A 72 -1.12 -2.16 8.12
N ILE A 73 -0.90 -3.27 7.39
CA ILE A 73 -1.02 -3.30 5.94
C ILE A 73 -2.46 -3.00 5.50
N ALA A 74 -3.46 -3.53 6.20
CA ALA A 74 -4.87 -3.22 5.96
C ALA A 74 -5.19 -1.73 6.20
N ASN A 75 -4.63 -1.13 7.25
CA ASN A 75 -4.76 0.32 7.49
C ASN A 75 -4.09 1.14 6.38
N LEU A 76 -2.91 0.71 5.91
CA LEU A 76 -2.22 1.37 4.79
C LEU A 76 -3.00 1.24 3.48
N HIS A 77 -3.68 0.11 3.28
CA HIS A 77 -4.61 -0.10 2.18
C HIS A 77 -5.82 0.82 2.24
N CYS A 78 -6.36 1.10 3.42
CA CYS A 78 -7.42 2.09 3.61
C CYS A 78 -6.95 3.51 3.25
N VAL A 79 -5.69 3.84 3.53
CA VAL A 79 -5.11 5.11 3.10
C VAL A 79 -4.85 5.13 1.59
N LEU A 80 -4.43 4.00 0.99
CA LEU A 80 -4.27 3.85 -0.45
C LEU A 80 -5.58 4.07 -1.21
N SER A 81 -6.73 3.61 -0.71
CA SER A 81 -8.01 3.81 -1.40
C SER A 81 -8.39 5.29 -1.52
N VAL A 82 -7.95 6.13 -0.58
CA VAL A 82 -8.06 7.59 -0.72
C VAL A 82 -7.17 8.09 -1.86
N SER A 83 -5.97 7.53 -2.02
CA SER A 83 -5.09 7.88 -3.15
C SER A 83 -5.66 7.45 -4.52
N LEU A 84 -6.38 6.33 -4.57
CA LEU A 84 -7.09 5.86 -5.78
C LEU A 84 -8.22 6.79 -6.20
N SER A 85 -8.77 7.57 -5.25
CA SER A 85 -9.79 8.58 -5.56
C SER A 85 -9.24 9.73 -6.42
N PHE A 86 -7.92 9.85 -6.56
CA PHE A 86 -7.29 10.80 -7.47
C PHE A 86 -7.13 10.27 -8.89
N ASP A 87 -7.41 8.98 -9.16
CA ASP A 87 -7.48 8.41 -10.51
C ASP A 87 -8.80 8.79 -11.21
N ILE A 88 -9.06 10.10 -11.31
CA ILE A 88 -10.31 10.65 -11.84
C ILE A 88 -10.20 10.78 -13.36
N LYS A 89 -11.12 10.13 -14.07
CA LYS A 89 -11.29 10.30 -15.52
C LYS A 89 -12.09 11.58 -15.81
N LEU A 90 -11.39 12.70 -15.91
CA LEU A 90 -12.00 13.97 -16.31
C LEU A 90 -12.20 14.04 -17.84
N PRO A 91 -13.27 14.69 -18.34
CA PRO A 91 -13.41 14.98 -19.76
C PRO A 91 -12.21 15.82 -20.23
N ASN A 92 -11.48 15.34 -21.25
CA ASN A 92 -10.21 15.92 -21.72
C ASN A 92 -9.07 15.91 -20.68
N GLY A 93 -9.21 15.18 -19.58
CA GLY A 93 -8.16 15.00 -18.59
C GLY A 93 -7.06 14.07 -19.09
N GLN A 94 -5.81 14.37 -18.72
CA GLN A 94 -4.73 13.41 -18.90
C GLN A 94 -4.83 12.31 -17.86
N SER A 95 -4.36 11.11 -18.23
CA SER A 95 -4.23 10.00 -17.28
C SER A 95 -3.36 10.43 -16.11
N THR A 96 -3.76 10.08 -14.90
CA THR A 96 -2.99 10.43 -13.71
C THR A 96 -1.75 9.53 -13.59
N HIS A 97 -0.74 10.01 -12.88
CA HIS A 97 0.41 9.18 -12.50
C HIS A 97 0.16 8.37 -11.22
N HIS A 98 -1.04 8.47 -10.64
CA HIS A 98 -1.44 7.73 -9.46
C HIS A 98 -1.64 6.24 -9.78
N PRO A 99 -1.66 5.37 -8.76
CA PRO A 99 -2.01 3.97 -8.98
C PRO A 99 -3.38 3.85 -9.64
N ASP A 100 -3.46 3.05 -10.72
CA ASP A 100 -4.71 2.75 -11.41
C ASP A 100 -5.62 1.93 -10.48
N ALA A 101 -6.80 2.48 -10.22
CA ALA A 101 -7.77 1.88 -9.31
C ALA A 101 -8.31 0.54 -9.83
N ASN A 102 -8.55 0.41 -11.14
CA ASN A 102 -9.08 -0.83 -11.73
C ASN A 102 -8.02 -1.92 -11.66
N ARG A 103 -6.79 -1.61 -12.08
CA ARG A 103 -5.66 -2.56 -12.01
C ARG A 103 -5.42 -3.05 -10.58
N PHE A 104 -5.60 -2.17 -9.61
CA PHE A 104 -5.51 -2.54 -8.21
C PHE A 104 -6.61 -3.52 -7.78
N ILE A 105 -7.87 -3.19 -8.07
CA ILE A 105 -9.02 -4.03 -7.76
C ILE A 105 -8.87 -5.40 -8.42
N ASP A 106 -8.44 -5.45 -9.68
CA ASP A 106 -8.22 -6.70 -10.41
C ASP A 106 -7.20 -7.59 -9.70
N THR A 107 -6.08 -7.01 -9.22
CA THR A 107 -5.06 -7.77 -8.47
C THR A 107 -5.62 -8.37 -7.17
N ILE A 108 -6.43 -7.60 -6.43
CA ILE A 108 -7.04 -8.08 -5.19
C ILE A 108 -8.07 -9.17 -5.49
N HIS A 109 -8.89 -8.96 -6.52
CA HIS A 109 -9.91 -9.90 -6.96
C HIS A 109 -9.30 -11.26 -7.34
N GLU A 110 -8.22 -11.26 -8.14
CA GLU A 110 -7.48 -12.48 -8.49
C GLU A 110 -6.97 -13.23 -7.25
N ARG A 111 -6.41 -12.53 -6.28
CA ARG A 111 -5.89 -13.16 -5.05
C ARG A 111 -6.99 -13.67 -4.13
N LEU A 112 -8.12 -12.98 -4.05
CA LEU A 112 -9.29 -13.46 -3.32
C LEU A 112 -9.84 -14.73 -3.95
N HIS A 113 -9.93 -14.80 -5.28
CA HIS A 113 -10.30 -16.02 -5.99
C HIS A 113 -9.37 -17.18 -5.67
N GLN A 114 -8.05 -16.97 -5.72
CA GLN A 114 -7.06 -17.98 -5.35
C GLN A 114 -7.23 -18.44 -3.89
N ALA A 115 -7.48 -17.51 -2.97
CA ALA A 115 -7.68 -17.82 -1.55
C ALA A 115 -8.96 -18.65 -1.31
N ILE A 116 -10.05 -18.32 -2.02
CA ILE A 116 -11.32 -19.06 -1.98
C ILE A 116 -11.10 -20.49 -2.51
N GLU A 117 -10.45 -20.64 -3.67
CA GLU A 117 -10.15 -21.97 -4.22
C GLU A 117 -9.31 -22.83 -3.27
N ILE A 118 -8.31 -22.25 -2.60
CA ILE A 118 -7.50 -22.95 -1.59
C ILE A 118 -8.36 -23.36 -0.38
N TYR A 119 -9.27 -22.49 0.06
CA TYR A 119 -10.17 -22.77 1.17
C TYR A 119 -11.16 -23.90 0.83
N GLU A 120 -11.78 -23.85 -0.34
CA GLU A 120 -12.73 -24.88 -0.79
C GLU A 120 -12.07 -26.24 -1.05
N ARG A 121 -10.79 -26.24 -1.44
CA ARG A 121 -10.00 -27.48 -1.62
C ARG A 121 -9.43 -28.04 -0.33
N LYS A 122 -9.51 -27.33 0.81
CA LYS A 122 -9.12 -27.92 2.09
C LYS A 122 -10.14 -28.98 2.47
N PRO A 123 -9.73 -30.25 2.67
CA PRO A 123 -10.64 -31.24 3.23
C PRO A 123 -11.13 -30.73 4.59
N LEU A 124 -12.44 -30.82 4.81
CA LEU A 124 -13.07 -30.60 6.11
C LEU A 124 -12.44 -31.62 7.07
N GLY A 125 -11.44 -31.15 7.82
CA GLY A 125 -10.87 -31.86 8.97
C GLY A 125 -11.73 -31.64 10.20
#